data_AF-A0A1L9PYJ7-F1
#
_entry.id   AF-A0A1L9PYJ7-F1
#
_cell.length_a   1.000
_cell.length_b   1.000
_cell.length_c   1.000
_cell.angle_alpha   90.00
_cell.angle_beta   90.00
_cell.angle_gamma   90.00
#
_symmetry.space_group_name_H-M   'P 1'
#
loop_
_entity.id
_entity.type
_entity.pdbx_description
1 polymer ?
#
loop_
_entity_poly.entity_id
_entity_poly.type
_entity_poly.pdbx_seq_one_letter_code
_entity_poly.pdbx_strand_id
1 'polypeptide(L)'
;MPFVASPQQIRTFRQRVSNPSYSQEAISVEFITTRDFIASVLPPTLKPAELSTGIISVSSWESNVCGSFSLSSISVRCTCDGLEGYWVLHLIVDESFAITWGRETWGEVKKQGMVKLSSHERKKSGYMERDGLRLIEIEAEFDASFCQQSPADGMEWFDFEVKAFPNSLGTGLHTAPQLIVLQVTDDYTVHLTGSGRLTLRGTESDPLHDIPIASVGTFTYCRGPSRWCVVGERALCPPEEYFPYFVARHYDNVADFPVGKGMSCICDMNRIEGEGKGGKGDNASALRSWTST
;
A
#
# COMPACT_ATOMS: atom_id res chain seq x y z
N MET A 1 8.50 11.28 27.92
CA MET A 1 8.49 9.87 28.39
C MET A 1 9.79 9.57 29.12
N PRO A 2 9.80 8.71 30.16
CA PRO A 2 11.04 8.20 30.74
C PRO A 2 11.79 7.32 29.74
N PHE A 3 13.12 7.16 29.92
CA PHE A 3 13.94 6.26 29.10
C PHE A 3 13.57 4.77 29.26
N VAL A 4 12.96 4.41 30.40
CA VAL A 4 12.44 3.06 30.67
C VAL A 4 10.95 3.17 30.99
N ALA A 5 10.13 2.40 30.29
CA ALA A 5 8.69 2.40 30.51
C ALA A 5 8.35 1.86 31.90
N SER A 6 7.49 2.57 32.62
CA SER A 6 6.89 2.09 33.87
C SER A 6 5.93 0.91 33.61
N PRO A 7 5.62 0.10 34.63
CA PRO A 7 4.61 -0.97 34.51
C PRO A 7 3.24 -0.47 34.01
N GLN A 8 2.85 0.76 34.38
CA GLN A 8 1.60 1.35 33.91
C GLN A 8 1.64 1.66 32.41
N GLN A 9 2.74 2.22 31.92
CA GLN A 9 2.90 2.50 30.49
C GLN A 9 2.90 1.21 29.66
N ILE A 10 3.57 0.15 30.14
CA ILE A 10 3.56 -1.17 29.49
C ILE A 10 2.12 -1.74 29.43
N ARG A 11 1.35 -1.62 30.52
CA ARG A 11 -0.05 -2.05 30.54
C ARG A 11 -0.90 -1.28 29.53
N THR A 12 -0.81 0.05 29.54
CA THR A 12 -1.55 0.90 28.60
C THR A 12 -1.17 0.61 27.15
N PHE A 13 0.12 0.42 26.88
CA PHE A 13 0.60 0.03 25.55
C PHE A 13 -0.03 -1.31 25.12
N ARG A 14 0.14 -2.38 25.92
CA ARG A 14 -0.41 -3.71 25.63
C ARG A 14 -1.91 -3.66 25.37
N GLN A 15 -2.67 -2.98 26.21
CA GLN A 15 -4.12 -2.88 26.08
C GLN A 15 -4.56 -2.24 24.75
N ARG A 16 -3.86 -1.20 24.29
CA ARG A 16 -4.19 -0.54 23.02
C ARG A 16 -3.80 -1.40 21.83
N VAL A 17 -2.59 -1.95 21.84
CA VAL A 17 -2.04 -2.66 20.68
C VAL A 17 -2.59 -4.07 20.50
N SER A 18 -3.11 -4.71 21.55
CA SER A 18 -3.73 -6.04 21.45
C SER A 18 -5.17 -6.00 20.93
N ASN A 19 -5.79 -4.82 20.90
CA ASN A 19 -7.15 -4.63 20.40
C ASN A 19 -7.23 -3.28 19.67
N PRO A 20 -6.56 -3.16 18.51
CA PRO A 20 -6.57 -1.94 17.76
C PRO A 20 -7.98 -1.69 17.20
N SER A 21 -8.41 -0.44 17.22
CA SER A 21 -9.70 -0.01 16.66
C SER A 21 -9.45 1.05 15.62
N TYR A 22 -10.12 0.93 14.48
CA TYR A 22 -9.99 1.84 13.37
C TYR A 22 -11.33 2.41 12.92
N SER A 23 -11.31 3.63 12.42
CA SER A 23 -12.35 4.21 11.58
C SER A 23 -11.71 4.75 10.31
N GLN A 24 -12.47 4.76 9.22
CA GLN A 24 -12.01 5.25 7.94
C GLN A 24 -13.07 6.13 7.25
N GLU A 25 -12.58 7.07 6.45
CA GLU A 25 -13.27 7.72 5.34
C GLU A 25 -12.40 7.52 4.09
N ALA A 26 -12.94 6.96 3.02
CA ALA A 26 -12.15 6.60 1.85
C ALA A 26 -12.90 6.87 0.54
N ILE A 27 -12.14 7.24 -0.49
CA ILE A 27 -12.54 7.09 -1.89
C ILE A 27 -11.69 6.00 -2.51
N SER A 28 -12.31 5.07 -3.22
CA SER A 28 -11.61 4.01 -3.95
C SER A 28 -12.19 3.81 -5.35
N VAL A 29 -11.40 3.18 -6.21
CA VAL A 29 -11.82 2.74 -7.54
C VAL A 29 -11.19 1.39 -7.83
N GLU A 30 -12.01 0.44 -8.26
CA GLU A 30 -11.52 -0.83 -8.80
C GLU A 30 -11.04 -0.61 -10.24
N PHE A 31 -9.94 -1.25 -10.61
CA PHE A 31 -9.42 -1.25 -11.97
C PHE A 31 -9.22 -2.66 -12.49
N ILE A 32 -9.37 -2.83 -13.80
CA ILE A 32 -9.02 -4.05 -14.51
C ILE A 32 -7.57 -3.92 -15.00
N THR A 33 -6.78 -4.97 -14.80
CA THR A 33 -5.40 -5.08 -15.28
C THR A 33 -5.19 -6.44 -15.96
N THR A 34 -3.94 -6.81 -16.22
CA THR A 34 -3.58 -8.08 -16.84
C THR A 34 -3.18 -9.12 -15.80
N ARG A 35 -3.52 -10.39 -16.07
CA ARG A 35 -3.08 -11.52 -15.24
C ARG A 35 -1.56 -11.63 -15.16
N ASP A 36 -0.88 -11.35 -16.27
CA ASP A 36 0.59 -11.39 -16.36
C ASP A 36 1.25 -10.36 -15.45
N PHE A 37 0.72 -9.12 -15.44
CA PHE A 37 1.20 -8.10 -14.51
C PHE A 37 1.03 -8.54 -13.06
N ILE A 38 -0.16 -9.02 -12.67
CA ILE A 38 -0.41 -9.50 -11.30
C ILE A 38 0.57 -10.63 -10.97
N ALA A 39 0.76 -11.63 -11.84
CA ALA A 39 1.69 -12.72 -11.60
C ALA A 39 3.13 -12.24 -11.40
N SER A 40 3.56 -11.18 -12.11
CA SER A 40 4.92 -10.66 -12.02
C SER A 40 5.24 -9.94 -10.69
N VAL A 41 4.23 -9.40 -10.01
CA VAL A 41 4.39 -8.62 -8.76
C VAL A 41 4.04 -9.40 -7.49
N LEU A 42 3.53 -10.63 -7.63
CA LEU A 42 3.20 -11.49 -6.51
C LEU A 42 4.41 -12.32 -6.04
N PRO A 43 4.64 -12.44 -4.72
CA PRO A 43 5.65 -13.33 -4.18
C PRO A 43 5.24 -14.81 -4.37
N PRO A 44 6.17 -15.77 -4.25
CA PRO A 44 5.94 -17.17 -4.61
C PRO A 44 4.76 -17.86 -3.92
N THR A 45 4.39 -17.42 -2.70
CA THR A 45 3.26 -17.99 -1.96
C THR A 45 1.88 -17.54 -2.47
N LEU A 46 1.81 -16.49 -3.28
CA LEU A 46 0.55 -15.92 -3.77
C LEU A 46 0.35 -16.24 -5.25
N LYS A 47 -0.91 -16.36 -5.66
CA LYS A 47 -1.29 -16.60 -7.05
C LYS A 47 -2.30 -15.56 -7.51
N PRO A 48 -2.31 -15.16 -8.80
CA PRO A 48 -3.37 -14.29 -9.30
C PRO A 48 -4.74 -14.91 -9.07
N ALA A 49 -5.70 -14.11 -8.61
CA ALA A 49 -7.09 -14.53 -8.49
C ALA A 49 -7.72 -14.82 -9.85
N GLU A 50 -8.97 -15.27 -9.87
CA GLU A 50 -9.70 -15.47 -11.13
C GLU A 50 -9.85 -14.14 -11.89
N LEU A 51 -10.32 -13.11 -11.17
CA LEU A 51 -10.45 -11.76 -11.68
C LEU A 51 -9.12 -11.01 -11.60
N SER A 52 -8.68 -10.46 -12.73
CA SER A 52 -7.45 -9.66 -12.83
C SER A 52 -7.73 -8.20 -12.51
N THR A 53 -8.12 -7.92 -11.27
CA THR A 53 -8.46 -6.59 -10.80
C THR A 53 -7.57 -6.13 -9.64
N GLY A 54 -7.62 -4.84 -9.37
CA GLY A 54 -7.01 -4.23 -8.21
C GLY A 54 -7.81 -3.01 -7.75
N ILE A 55 -7.43 -2.44 -6.62
CA ILE A 55 -8.08 -1.28 -6.02
C ILE A 55 -7.04 -0.19 -5.82
N ILE A 56 -7.41 1.04 -6.17
CA ILE A 56 -6.67 2.26 -5.81
C ILE A 56 -7.54 3.03 -4.84
N SER A 57 -6.95 3.47 -3.73
CA SER A 57 -7.68 4.23 -2.70
C SER A 57 -6.91 5.45 -2.20
N VAL A 58 -7.67 6.44 -1.73
CA VAL A 58 -7.20 7.57 -0.93
C VAL A 58 -8.13 7.70 0.26
N SER A 59 -7.58 7.75 1.47
CA SER A 59 -8.35 7.61 2.69
C SER A 59 -7.76 8.37 3.87
N SER A 60 -8.63 8.67 4.84
CA SER A 60 -8.32 9.24 6.15
C SER A 60 -8.76 8.23 7.21
N TRP A 61 -7.89 7.98 8.19
CA TRP A 61 -8.05 6.98 9.22
C TRP A 61 -7.89 7.58 10.62
N GLU A 62 -8.58 6.99 11.59
CA GLU A 62 -8.31 7.20 13.01
C GLU A 62 -8.06 5.87 13.70
N SER A 63 -7.08 5.84 14.60
CA SER A 63 -6.70 4.65 15.37
C SER A 63 -6.47 4.99 16.84
N ASN A 64 -6.92 4.09 17.72
CA ASN A 64 -6.56 4.16 19.15
C ASN A 64 -5.07 3.87 19.42
N VAL A 65 -4.36 3.30 18.44
CA VAL A 65 -2.91 3.01 18.51
C VAL A 65 -2.12 4.16 17.90
N CYS A 66 -2.41 4.52 16.65
CA CYS A 66 -1.57 5.43 15.86
C CYS A 66 -2.10 6.86 15.77
N GLY A 67 -3.27 7.17 16.35
CA GLY A 67 -3.92 8.47 16.15
C GLY A 67 -4.52 8.59 14.74
N SER A 68 -4.65 9.83 14.26
CA SER A 68 -5.18 10.12 12.93
C SER A 68 -4.07 10.15 11.89
N PHE A 69 -4.30 9.54 10.73
CA PHE A 69 -3.37 9.50 9.60
C PHE A 69 -4.14 9.34 8.30
N SER A 70 -3.56 9.81 7.20
CA SER A 70 -4.09 9.61 5.85
C SER A 70 -3.24 8.60 5.11
N LEU A 71 -3.86 7.78 4.27
CA LEU A 71 -3.14 6.84 3.43
C LEU A 71 -3.72 6.70 2.03
N SER A 72 -2.87 6.34 1.09
CA SER A 72 -3.25 5.92 -0.24
C SER A 72 -2.63 4.57 -0.54
N SER A 73 -3.42 3.69 -1.16
CA SER A 73 -2.98 2.34 -1.49
C SER A 73 -3.25 1.99 -2.94
N ILE A 74 -2.42 1.11 -3.47
CA ILE A 74 -2.71 0.33 -4.68
C ILE A 74 -2.52 -1.14 -4.32
N SER A 75 -3.55 -1.94 -4.53
CA SER A 75 -3.52 -3.38 -4.25
C SER A 75 -4.04 -4.17 -5.44
N VAL A 76 -3.55 -5.40 -5.60
CA VAL A 76 -4.03 -6.34 -6.63
C VAL A 76 -4.67 -7.56 -5.98
N ARG A 77 -5.70 -8.10 -6.64
CA ARG A 77 -6.42 -9.27 -6.15
C ARG A 77 -5.60 -10.53 -6.39
N CYS A 78 -5.48 -11.36 -5.35
CA CYS A 78 -4.70 -12.58 -5.37
C CYS A 78 -5.33 -13.64 -4.48
N THR A 79 -4.74 -14.84 -4.50
CA THR A 79 -5.14 -15.97 -3.66
C THR A 79 -3.95 -16.51 -2.90
N CYS A 80 -4.18 -16.91 -1.66
CA CYS A 80 -3.25 -17.67 -0.84
C CYS A 80 -3.97 -18.89 -0.28
N ASP A 81 -3.47 -20.10 -0.56
CA ASP A 81 -4.03 -21.34 0.01
C ASP A 81 -5.55 -21.51 -0.18
N GLY A 82 -6.09 -21.00 -1.30
CA GLY A 82 -7.52 -21.04 -1.64
C GLY A 82 -8.35 -19.87 -1.10
N LEU A 83 -7.75 -18.97 -0.32
CA LEU A 83 -8.37 -17.74 0.17
C LEU A 83 -8.11 -16.59 -0.80
N GLU A 84 -9.16 -15.90 -1.24
CA GLU A 84 -9.03 -14.70 -2.05
C GLU A 84 -8.88 -13.45 -1.17
N GLY A 85 -8.01 -12.54 -1.59
CA GLY A 85 -7.73 -11.30 -0.87
C GLY A 85 -6.87 -10.35 -1.70
N TYR A 86 -6.19 -9.42 -1.02
CA TYR A 86 -5.38 -8.39 -1.64
C TYR A 86 -3.91 -8.51 -1.29
N TRP A 87 -3.08 -8.10 -2.25
CA TRP A 87 -1.66 -7.86 -2.08
C TRP A 87 -1.37 -6.40 -2.36
N VAL A 88 -0.89 -5.67 -1.36
CA VAL A 88 -0.64 -4.23 -1.45
C VAL A 88 0.66 -3.98 -2.24
N LEU A 89 0.59 -3.34 -3.40
CA LEU A 89 1.78 -2.99 -4.19
C LEU A 89 2.43 -1.70 -3.69
N HIS A 90 1.61 -0.75 -3.27
CA HIS A 90 2.02 0.59 -2.90
C HIS A 90 1.17 1.10 -1.75
N LEU A 91 1.80 1.65 -0.72
CA LEU A 91 1.12 2.17 0.46
C LEU A 91 1.85 3.41 0.97
N ILE A 92 1.22 4.58 0.80
CA ILE A 92 1.77 5.86 1.24
C ILE A 92 0.97 6.38 2.42
N VAL A 93 1.67 6.83 3.45
CA VAL A 93 1.08 7.32 4.70
C VAL A 93 1.75 8.65 5.08
N ASP A 94 0.98 9.56 5.70
CA ASP A 94 1.46 10.88 6.11
C ASP A 94 1.99 10.94 7.56
N GLU A 95 1.79 9.88 8.35
CA GLU A 95 2.17 9.81 9.76
C GLU A 95 3.22 8.71 10.02
N SER A 96 4.36 9.14 10.59
CA SER A 96 5.57 8.33 10.79
C SER A 96 5.41 7.15 11.75
N PHE A 97 4.63 7.30 12.83
CA PHE A 97 4.39 6.23 13.79
C PHE A 97 3.49 5.14 13.20
N ALA A 98 2.47 5.50 12.41
CA ALA A 98 1.61 4.57 11.67
C ALA A 98 2.39 3.78 10.62
N ILE A 99 3.40 4.38 10.00
CA ILE A 99 4.36 3.71 9.11
C ILE A 99 5.18 2.68 9.89
N THR A 100 5.86 3.14 10.94
CA THR A 100 6.76 2.30 11.74
C THR A 100 5.99 1.12 12.34
N TRP A 101 4.84 1.41 12.96
CA TRP A 101 3.97 0.42 13.56
C TRP A 101 3.52 -0.64 12.56
N GLY A 102 3.02 -0.23 11.40
CA GLY A 102 2.53 -1.14 10.37
C GLY A 102 3.59 -2.09 9.82
N ARG A 103 4.76 -1.53 9.50
CA ARG A 103 5.93 -2.28 9.02
C ARG A 103 6.43 -3.28 10.05
N GLU A 104 6.55 -2.86 11.30
CA GLU A 104 7.14 -3.68 12.36
C GLU A 104 6.18 -4.72 12.94
N THR A 105 4.87 -4.48 12.87
CA THR A 105 3.86 -5.41 13.40
C THR A 105 3.39 -6.40 12.35
N TRP A 106 2.97 -5.93 11.18
CA TRP A 106 2.34 -6.77 10.15
C TRP A 106 3.19 -6.97 8.90
N GLY A 107 4.20 -6.12 8.66
CA GLY A 107 5.01 -6.18 7.44
C GLY A 107 4.46 -5.38 6.28
N GLU A 108 3.59 -4.39 6.56
CA GLU A 108 3.01 -3.53 5.53
C GLU A 108 4.08 -2.70 4.80
N VAL A 109 3.85 -2.42 3.53
CA VAL A 109 4.82 -1.77 2.62
C VAL A 109 4.81 -0.25 2.66
N LYS A 110 4.59 0.30 3.86
CA LYS A 110 4.39 1.73 4.06
C LYS A 110 5.64 2.55 3.74
N LYS A 111 5.46 3.62 2.97
CA LYS A 111 6.42 4.72 2.75
C LYS A 111 5.78 6.07 3.11
N GLN A 112 6.60 7.05 3.44
CA GLN A 112 6.13 8.40 3.81
C GLN A 112 5.76 9.20 2.56
N GLY A 113 4.65 9.93 2.61
CA GLY A 113 4.26 10.91 1.59
C GLY A 113 3.14 11.82 2.09
N MET A 114 2.60 12.66 1.22
CA MET A 114 1.44 13.50 1.54
C MET A 114 0.19 12.87 0.94
N VAL A 115 -0.83 12.66 1.76
CA VAL A 115 -2.13 12.17 1.32
C VAL A 115 -3.19 13.15 1.81
N LYS A 116 -4.15 13.50 0.96
CA LYS A 116 -5.31 14.30 1.38
C LYS A 116 -6.58 13.78 0.76
N LEU A 117 -7.63 13.79 1.59
CA LEU A 117 -9.00 13.54 1.19
C LEU A 117 -9.83 14.82 1.41
N SER A 118 -10.67 15.14 0.45
CA SER A 118 -11.59 16.29 0.49
C SER A 118 -13.00 15.83 0.15
N SER A 119 -13.95 16.26 0.97
CA SER A 119 -15.30 15.71 1.02
C SER A 119 -16.32 16.85 1.04
N HIS A 120 -16.90 17.18 -0.12
CA HIS A 120 -17.85 18.30 -0.27
C HIS A 120 -19.15 17.83 -0.92
N GLU A 121 -20.20 17.68 -0.11
CA GLU A 121 -21.51 17.18 -0.57
C GLU A 121 -21.35 15.87 -1.38
N ARG A 122 -21.75 15.88 -2.65
CA ARG A 122 -21.64 14.76 -3.61
C ARG A 122 -20.27 14.63 -4.24
N LYS A 123 -19.46 15.71 -4.27
CA LYS A 123 -18.14 15.71 -4.91
C LYS A 123 -17.08 15.38 -3.88
N LYS A 124 -16.35 14.29 -4.13
CA LYS A 124 -15.23 13.88 -3.31
C LYS A 124 -13.99 13.85 -4.17
N SER A 125 -12.87 14.26 -3.58
CA SER A 125 -11.58 14.18 -4.24
C SER A 125 -10.51 13.73 -3.25
N GLY A 126 -9.52 13.02 -3.75
CA GLY A 126 -8.39 12.57 -2.97
C GLY A 126 -7.14 12.60 -3.82
N TYR A 127 -6.00 12.87 -3.19
CA TYR A 127 -4.73 12.75 -3.87
C TYR A 127 -3.64 12.20 -2.95
N MET A 128 -2.63 11.62 -3.58
CA MET A 128 -1.36 11.26 -2.96
C MET A 128 -0.20 11.89 -3.74
N GLU A 129 0.73 12.45 -3.00
CA GLU A 129 1.93 13.11 -3.49
C GLU A 129 3.16 12.54 -2.78
N ARG A 130 4.21 12.26 -3.55
CA ARG A 130 5.53 11.90 -3.02
C ARG A 130 6.59 12.58 -3.87
N ASP A 131 7.64 13.08 -3.21
CA ASP A 131 8.76 13.77 -3.84
C ASP A 131 8.35 14.94 -4.77
N GLY A 132 7.31 15.66 -4.35
CA GLY A 132 6.78 16.83 -5.07
C GLY A 132 5.98 16.50 -6.33
N LEU A 133 5.69 15.22 -6.60
CA LEU A 133 4.83 14.80 -7.71
C LEU A 133 3.54 14.16 -7.18
N ARG A 134 2.41 14.65 -7.68
CA ARG A 134 1.10 14.06 -7.37
C ARG A 134 0.89 12.80 -8.21
N LEU A 135 1.07 11.65 -7.59
CA LEU A 135 1.10 10.34 -8.24
C LEU A 135 -0.29 9.75 -8.46
N ILE A 136 -1.20 9.93 -7.49
CA ILE A 136 -2.58 9.48 -7.55
C ILE A 136 -3.49 10.68 -7.36
N GLU A 137 -4.49 10.82 -8.24
CA GLU A 137 -5.59 11.77 -8.08
C GLU A 137 -6.90 11.06 -8.40
N ILE A 138 -7.85 11.14 -7.48
CA ILE A 138 -9.20 10.65 -7.65
C ILE A 138 -10.15 11.84 -7.50
N GLU A 139 -11.03 12.02 -8.48
CA GLU A 139 -12.13 12.98 -8.43
C GLU A 139 -13.40 12.27 -8.86
N ALA A 140 -14.40 12.23 -7.99
CA ALA A 140 -15.63 11.50 -8.27
C ALA A 140 -16.86 12.21 -7.68
N GLU A 141 -17.99 12.00 -8.35
CA GLU A 141 -19.31 12.42 -7.89
C GLU A 141 -20.11 11.20 -7.47
N PHE A 142 -20.63 11.25 -6.25
CA PHE A 142 -21.35 10.17 -5.60
C PHE A 142 -22.83 10.49 -5.51
N ASP A 143 -23.65 9.46 -5.68
CA ASP A 143 -25.08 9.59 -5.56
C ASP A 143 -25.56 9.04 -4.21
N ALA A 144 -26.07 9.94 -3.36
CA ALA A 144 -26.60 9.58 -2.05
C ALA A 144 -27.86 8.69 -2.12
N SER A 145 -28.54 8.64 -3.28
CA SER A 145 -29.67 7.72 -3.50
C SER A 145 -29.24 6.26 -3.62
N PHE A 146 -27.97 5.99 -3.90
CA PHE A 146 -27.37 4.66 -3.94
C PHE A 146 -26.50 4.41 -2.71
N CYS A 147 -26.99 4.83 -1.53
CA CYS A 147 -26.36 4.46 -0.26
C CYS A 147 -26.68 3.00 0.06
N GLN A 148 -25.69 2.14 -0.09
CA GLN A 148 -25.81 0.76 0.34
C GLN A 148 -25.52 0.69 1.84
N GLN A 149 -26.42 0.08 2.60
CA GLN A 149 -26.06 -0.32 3.96
C GLN A 149 -25.11 -1.51 3.85
N SER A 150 -24.04 -1.51 4.64
CA SER A 150 -23.23 -2.72 4.83
C SER A 150 -24.14 -3.87 5.27
N PRO A 151 -23.79 -5.12 4.92
CA PRO A 151 -24.43 -6.27 5.56
C PRO A 151 -24.39 -6.11 7.09
N ALA A 152 -25.33 -6.75 7.79
CA ALA A 152 -25.41 -6.66 9.25
C ALA A 152 -24.10 -7.09 9.95
N ASP A 153 -23.35 -7.99 9.30
CA ASP A 153 -22.07 -8.53 9.78
C ASP A 153 -20.84 -7.82 9.17
N GLY A 154 -21.05 -6.71 8.45
CA GLY A 154 -19.99 -5.96 7.77
C GLY A 154 -19.60 -6.53 6.41
N MET A 155 -18.66 -5.87 5.75
CA MET A 155 -17.99 -6.35 4.53
C MET A 155 -16.66 -6.98 4.90
N GLU A 156 -16.49 -8.26 4.61
CA GLU A 156 -15.28 -9.01 4.94
C GLU A 156 -14.37 -9.17 3.73
N TRP A 157 -13.07 -8.99 3.95
CA TRP A 157 -12.03 -9.23 2.95
C TRP A 157 -10.70 -9.56 3.64
N PHE A 158 -9.75 -10.08 2.85
CA PHE A 158 -8.44 -10.49 3.35
C PHE A 158 -7.33 -9.65 2.75
N ASP A 159 -6.33 -9.37 3.57
CA ASP A 159 -5.08 -8.72 3.19
C ASP A 159 -3.91 -9.64 3.54
N PHE A 160 -2.99 -9.80 2.60
CA PHE A 160 -1.82 -10.65 2.75
C PHE A 160 -0.58 -9.78 2.86
N GLU A 161 0.17 -9.94 3.96
CA GLU A 161 1.40 -9.20 4.17
C GLU A 161 2.58 -10.13 4.40
N VAL A 162 3.77 -9.71 3.96
CA VAL A 162 5.02 -10.46 4.18
C VAL A 162 5.92 -9.65 5.09
N LYS A 163 5.97 -10.08 6.35
CA LYS A 163 6.83 -9.49 7.35
C LYS A 163 8.24 -10.05 7.25
N ALA A 164 9.19 -9.16 6.92
CA ALA A 164 10.60 -9.49 6.81
C ALA A 164 11.46 -8.30 7.22
N PHE A 165 12.72 -8.56 7.59
CA PHE A 165 13.69 -7.53 7.95
C PHE A 165 15.03 -7.84 7.31
N PRO A 166 15.78 -6.84 6.82
CA PRO A 166 17.14 -7.06 6.34
C PRO A 166 18.05 -7.51 7.48
N ASN A 167 19.03 -8.35 7.18
CA ASN A 167 20.08 -8.72 8.14
C ASN A 167 21.08 -7.56 8.33
N SER A 168 21.83 -7.58 9.42
CA SER A 168 22.82 -6.54 9.75
C SER A 168 24.01 -6.44 8.77
N LEU A 169 24.17 -7.43 7.87
CA LEU A 169 25.20 -7.40 6.82
C LEU A 169 24.70 -6.75 5.52
N GLY A 170 23.40 -6.49 5.39
CA GLY A 170 22.79 -5.94 4.18
C GLY A 170 22.75 -6.90 2.98
N THR A 171 22.98 -8.21 3.19
CA THR A 171 23.09 -9.20 2.11
C THR A 171 21.83 -10.04 1.89
N GLY A 172 20.82 -9.88 2.75
CA GLY A 172 19.59 -10.66 2.71
C GLY A 172 18.70 -10.39 3.93
N LEU A 173 17.84 -11.35 4.27
CA LEU A 173 16.90 -11.24 5.39
C LEU A 173 17.50 -11.76 6.71
N HIS A 174 17.08 -11.17 7.84
CA HIS A 174 17.52 -11.53 9.19
C HIS A 174 16.98 -12.89 9.64
N THR A 175 15.71 -13.16 9.33
CA THR A 175 14.99 -14.40 9.65
C THR A 175 14.20 -14.85 8.42
N ALA A 176 13.63 -16.06 8.50
CA ALA A 176 12.61 -16.48 7.54
C ALA A 176 11.45 -15.45 7.52
N PRO A 177 11.04 -14.96 6.33
CA PRO A 177 9.89 -14.08 6.21
C PRO A 177 8.63 -14.75 6.76
N GLN A 178 7.69 -13.97 7.30
CA GLN A 178 6.40 -14.49 7.77
C GLN A 178 5.29 -13.99 6.86
N LEU A 179 4.41 -14.89 6.42
CA LEU A 179 3.13 -14.52 5.85
C LEU A 179 2.19 -14.18 7.01
N ILE A 180 1.65 -12.97 7.00
CA ILE A 180 0.59 -12.52 7.89
C ILE A 180 -0.70 -12.46 7.07
N VAL A 181 -1.74 -13.11 7.56
CA VAL A 181 -3.09 -13.05 6.97
C VAL A 181 -3.96 -12.20 7.88
N LEU A 182 -4.37 -11.05 7.35
CA LEU A 182 -5.28 -10.13 8.02
C LEU A 182 -6.68 -10.35 7.46
N GLN A 183 -7.65 -10.56 8.34
CA GLN A 183 -9.07 -10.43 8.02
C GLN A 183 -9.50 -9.02 8.39
N VAL A 184 -10.12 -8.33 7.43
CA VAL A 184 -10.68 -7.00 7.61
C VAL A 184 -12.19 -7.10 7.53
N THR A 185 -12.86 -6.54 8.53
CA THR A 185 -14.32 -6.39 8.56
C THR A 185 -14.64 -4.91 8.62
N ASP A 186 -15.31 -4.41 7.58
CA ASP A 186 -15.70 -3.02 7.45
C ASP A 186 -17.20 -2.82 7.72
N ASP A 187 -17.50 -1.99 8.72
CA ASP A 187 -18.86 -1.68 9.16
C ASP A 187 -19.28 -0.31 8.62
N TYR A 188 -19.42 -0.16 7.30
CA TYR A 188 -19.69 1.16 6.72
C TYR A 188 -21.02 1.76 7.18
N THR A 189 -20.95 2.96 7.75
CA THR A 189 -22.10 3.84 8.05
C THR A 189 -22.56 4.62 6.82
N VAL A 190 -21.67 4.80 5.84
CA VAL A 190 -21.93 5.39 4.53
C VAL A 190 -21.19 4.55 3.51
N HIS A 191 -21.87 4.12 2.44
CA HIS A 191 -21.25 3.45 1.31
C HIS A 191 -21.99 3.90 0.04
N LEU A 192 -21.34 4.76 -0.74
CA LEU A 192 -21.88 5.36 -1.95
C LEU A 192 -21.11 4.86 -3.16
N THR A 193 -21.82 4.74 -4.28
CA THR A 193 -21.22 4.49 -5.59
C THR A 193 -21.33 5.74 -6.46
N GLY A 194 -20.42 5.86 -7.42
CA GLY A 194 -20.31 7.03 -8.27
C GLY A 194 -19.44 6.81 -9.49
N SER A 195 -19.32 7.89 -10.26
CA SER A 195 -18.49 7.97 -11.47
C SER A 195 -17.46 9.08 -11.32
N GLY A 196 -16.31 8.92 -11.96
CA GLY A 196 -15.22 9.85 -11.75
C GLY A 196 -14.04 9.66 -12.69
N ARG A 197 -12.95 10.29 -12.30
CA ARG A 197 -11.67 10.28 -13.00
C ARG A 197 -10.58 9.82 -12.05
N LEU A 198 -9.75 8.91 -12.56
CA LEU A 198 -8.48 8.54 -11.95
C LEU A 198 -7.34 9.11 -12.82
N THR A 199 -6.43 9.83 -12.19
CA THR A 199 -5.13 10.16 -12.79
C THR A 199 -4.04 9.42 -12.06
N LEU A 200 -3.23 8.66 -12.80
CA LEU A 200 -2.13 7.88 -12.28
C LEU A 200 -0.84 8.27 -12.98
N ARG A 201 0.19 8.57 -12.19
CA ARG A 201 1.55 8.88 -12.62
C ARG A 201 2.52 8.02 -11.82
N GLY A 202 3.72 7.81 -12.35
CA GLY A 202 4.78 7.14 -11.60
C GLY A 202 6.13 7.81 -11.79
N THR A 203 7.04 7.48 -10.89
CA THR A 203 8.47 7.82 -10.91
C THR A 203 9.27 6.52 -10.91
N GLU A 204 10.60 6.61 -10.89
CA GLU A 204 11.46 5.45 -10.70
C GLU A 204 11.26 4.81 -9.32
N SER A 205 11.12 5.63 -8.26
CA SER A 205 10.89 5.14 -6.88
C SER A 205 9.45 4.69 -6.63
N ASP A 206 8.51 5.11 -7.48
CA ASP A 206 7.08 4.79 -7.39
C ASP A 206 6.54 4.49 -8.81
N PRO A 207 6.81 3.29 -9.37
CA PRO A 207 6.57 2.95 -10.77
C PRO A 207 5.09 2.65 -11.08
N LEU A 208 4.17 3.51 -10.64
CA LEU A 208 2.73 3.27 -10.80
C LEU A 208 2.28 3.32 -12.27
N HIS A 209 3.07 3.94 -13.15
CA HIS A 209 2.81 3.97 -14.59
C HIS A 209 3.06 2.62 -15.28
N ASP A 210 3.75 1.69 -14.62
CA ASP A 210 3.98 0.33 -15.13
C ASP A 210 2.74 -0.57 -14.97
N ILE A 211 1.76 -0.16 -14.17
CA ILE A 211 0.51 -0.89 -13.99
C ILE A 211 -0.33 -0.77 -15.27
N PRO A 212 -0.57 -1.86 -16.02
CA PRO A 212 -1.37 -1.80 -17.23
C PRO A 212 -2.86 -1.76 -16.86
N ILE A 213 -3.38 -0.56 -16.62
CA ILE A 213 -4.81 -0.34 -16.42
C ILE A 213 -5.51 -0.51 -17.77
N ALA A 214 -6.43 -1.46 -17.88
CA ALA A 214 -7.27 -1.65 -19.05
C ALA A 214 -8.54 -0.78 -18.98
N SER A 215 -9.13 -0.69 -17.80
CA SER A 215 -10.27 0.16 -17.50
C SER A 215 -10.40 0.40 -16.00
N VAL A 216 -11.17 1.42 -15.62
CA VAL A 216 -11.58 1.69 -14.24
C VAL A 216 -13.08 1.45 -14.10
N GLY A 217 -13.50 0.84 -13.01
CA GLY A 217 -14.88 0.52 -12.70
C GLY A 217 -15.59 1.65 -11.95
N THR A 218 -16.55 1.25 -11.12
CA THR A 218 -17.31 2.14 -10.24
C THR A 218 -16.41 2.73 -9.16
N PHE A 219 -16.56 4.03 -8.91
CA PHE A 219 -15.93 4.68 -7.79
C PHE A 219 -16.77 4.45 -6.54
N THR A 220 -16.12 4.20 -5.42
CA THR A 220 -16.74 3.96 -4.13
C THR A 220 -16.30 5.02 -3.14
N TYR A 221 -17.23 5.53 -2.35
CA TYR A 221 -16.95 6.35 -1.18
C TYR A 221 -17.53 5.67 0.04
N CYS A 222 -16.70 5.41 1.05
CA CYS A 222 -17.14 4.76 2.28
C CYS A 222 -16.71 5.53 3.53
N ARG A 223 -17.48 5.36 4.60
CA ARG A 223 -17.13 5.84 5.94
C ARG A 223 -17.66 4.90 7.01
N GLY A 224 -16.83 4.51 7.96
CA GLY A 224 -17.26 3.71 9.10
C GLY A 224 -16.11 3.09 9.88
N PRO A 225 -16.42 2.33 10.95
CA PRO A 225 -15.45 1.49 11.64
C PRO A 225 -14.85 0.42 10.72
N SER A 226 -13.61 0.05 11.01
CA SER A 226 -12.89 -1.04 10.36
C SER A 226 -12.18 -1.87 11.43
N ARG A 227 -12.28 -3.18 11.35
CA ARG A 227 -11.67 -4.13 12.29
C ARG A 227 -10.67 -4.99 11.56
N TRP A 228 -9.44 -5.03 12.08
CA TRP A 228 -8.32 -5.75 11.49
C TRP A 228 -7.86 -6.83 12.46
N CYS A 229 -7.93 -8.08 12.03
CA CYS A 229 -7.65 -9.25 12.84
C CYS A 229 -6.58 -10.10 12.17
N VAL A 230 -5.49 -10.41 12.88
CA VAL A 230 -4.53 -11.42 12.41
C VAL A 230 -5.17 -12.80 12.60
N VAL A 231 -5.48 -13.47 11.49
CA VAL A 231 -6.12 -14.80 11.47
C VAL A 231 -5.15 -15.92 11.08
N GLY A 232 -3.96 -15.56 10.59
CA GLY A 232 -2.89 -16.51 10.29
C GLY A 232 -1.52 -15.86 10.32
N GLU A 233 -0.54 -16.59 10.83
CA GLU A 233 0.88 -16.25 10.75
C GLU A 233 1.66 -17.55 10.51
N ARG A 234 2.47 -17.58 9.45
CA ARG A 234 3.34 -18.73 9.17
C ARG A 234 4.65 -18.32 8.51
N ALA A 235 5.71 -19.07 8.83
CA ALA A 235 7.00 -18.89 8.19
C ALA A 235 6.93 -19.25 6.69
N LEU A 236 7.65 -18.46 5.91
CA LEU A 236 7.90 -18.63 4.48
C LEU A 236 9.36 -19.01 4.27
N CYS A 237 9.62 -19.95 3.38
CA CYS A 237 10.97 -20.41 3.04
C CYS A 237 11.05 -20.71 1.53
N PRO A 238 12.22 -20.47 0.91
CA PRO A 238 13.45 -19.95 1.50
C PRO A 238 13.57 -18.41 1.41
N PRO A 239 14.29 -17.71 2.32
CA PRO A 239 14.31 -16.24 2.41
C PRO A 239 14.76 -15.50 1.15
N GLU A 240 15.69 -16.08 0.40
CA GLU A 240 16.25 -15.52 -0.83
C GLU A 240 15.21 -15.34 -1.94
N GLU A 241 14.17 -16.17 -1.98
CA GLU A 241 13.10 -16.06 -2.98
C GLU A 241 12.18 -14.86 -2.71
N TYR A 242 12.13 -14.38 -1.46
CA TYR A 242 11.29 -13.26 -1.05
C TYR A 242 12.02 -11.92 -1.05
N PHE A 243 13.36 -11.94 -1.01
CA PHE A 243 14.15 -10.72 -0.94
C PHE A 243 13.85 -9.73 -2.09
N PRO A 244 13.69 -10.15 -3.36
CA PRO A 244 13.32 -9.23 -4.45
C PRO A 244 11.96 -8.54 -4.24
N TYR A 245 10.97 -9.26 -3.69
CA TYR A 245 9.63 -8.73 -3.40
C TYR A 245 9.59 -7.84 -2.15
N PHE A 246 10.64 -7.90 -1.34
CA PHE A 246 10.77 -7.09 -0.14
C PHE A 246 11.41 -5.73 -0.45
N VAL A 247 12.59 -5.71 -1.10
CA VAL A 247 13.45 -4.52 -1.22
C VAL A 247 12.71 -3.33 -1.83
N ALA A 248 12.21 -3.45 -3.06
CA ALA A 248 11.61 -2.32 -3.79
C ALA A 248 10.24 -1.89 -3.24
N ARG A 249 9.53 -2.79 -2.53
CA ARG A 249 8.26 -2.45 -1.88
C ARG A 249 8.49 -1.71 -0.55
N HIS A 250 9.55 -2.04 0.18
CA HIS A 250 9.80 -1.50 1.52
C HIS A 250 10.74 -0.31 1.56
N TYR A 251 11.62 -0.14 0.56
CA TYR A 251 12.66 0.88 0.56
C TYR A 251 12.74 1.56 -0.79
N ASP A 252 13.16 2.82 -0.76
CA ASP A 252 13.59 3.53 -1.96
C ASP A 252 14.94 3.00 -2.43
N ASN A 253 15.23 3.20 -3.71
CA ASN A 253 16.49 2.75 -4.28
C ASN A 253 17.66 3.47 -3.60
N VAL A 254 18.49 2.70 -2.90
CA VAL A 254 19.61 3.23 -2.13
C VAL A 254 20.65 3.95 -2.98
N ALA A 255 20.68 3.70 -4.29
CA ALA A 255 21.57 4.38 -5.22
C ALA A 255 21.17 5.84 -5.50
N ASP A 256 19.91 6.21 -5.23
CA ASP A 256 19.36 7.54 -5.58
C ASP A 256 19.67 8.60 -4.51
N PHE A 257 20.14 8.18 -3.33
CA PHE A 257 20.44 9.11 -2.25
C PHE A 257 21.73 9.89 -2.52
N PRO A 258 21.69 11.23 -2.41
CA PRO A 258 22.89 12.05 -2.55
C PRO A 258 23.85 11.76 -1.40
N VAL A 259 25.10 11.37 -1.74
CA VAL A 259 26.17 11.15 -0.76
C VAL A 259 27.31 12.15 -0.94
N GLY A 260 28.07 12.38 0.13
CA GLY A 260 29.21 13.29 0.11
C GLY A 260 30.32 12.81 -0.83
N LYS A 261 31.15 13.75 -1.32
CA LYS A 261 32.32 13.42 -2.15
C LYS A 261 33.22 12.38 -1.46
N GLY A 262 33.62 11.34 -2.20
CA GLY A 262 34.48 10.26 -1.69
C GLY A 262 33.72 9.08 -1.07
N MET A 263 32.40 9.21 -0.85
CA MET A 263 31.50 8.08 -0.72
C MET A 263 31.06 7.72 -2.14
N SER A 264 31.48 6.57 -2.66
CA SER A 264 31.06 6.14 -4.00
C SER A 264 29.55 5.97 -4.00
N CYS A 265 28.83 6.77 -4.79
CA CYS A 265 27.56 6.29 -5.34
C CYS A 265 27.89 4.99 -6.07
N ILE A 266 27.11 3.93 -5.85
CA ILE A 266 27.31 2.60 -6.45
C ILE A 266 27.32 2.64 -8.01
N CYS A 267 26.99 3.79 -8.61
CA CYS A 267 27.17 4.13 -10.02
C CYS A 267 28.53 3.71 -10.63
N ASP A 268 29.60 3.61 -9.82
CA ASP A 268 30.92 3.21 -10.30
C ASP A 268 31.13 1.69 -10.47
N MET A 269 30.22 0.83 -10.01
CA MET A 269 30.36 -0.64 -10.20
C MET A 269 29.94 -1.12 -11.60
N ASN A 270 28.98 -0.45 -12.25
CA ASN A 270 28.59 -0.78 -13.64
C ASN A 270 29.67 -0.39 -14.67
N ARG A 271 30.69 0.38 -14.27
CA ARG A 271 31.82 0.70 -15.14
C ARG A 271 32.84 -0.44 -15.24
N ILE A 272 32.78 -1.43 -14.35
CA ILE A 272 33.68 -2.60 -14.38
C ILE A 272 33.16 -3.69 -15.32
N GLU A 273 31.87 -3.68 -15.69
CA GLU A 273 31.27 -4.71 -16.56
C GLU A 273 30.80 -4.21 -17.94
N GLY A 274 30.99 -2.92 -18.28
CA GLY A 274 30.37 -2.38 -19.49
C GLY A 274 31.07 -1.17 -20.12
N GLU A 275 32.32 -1.30 -20.55
CA GLU A 275 32.76 -0.51 -21.71
C GLU A 275 32.02 -1.00 -22.97
N GLY A 276 30.81 -0.49 -23.17
CA GLY A 276 29.91 -0.93 -24.23
C GLY A 276 28.70 -0.02 -24.46
N LYS A 277 28.96 1.20 -24.95
CA LYS A 277 28.05 2.09 -25.70
C LYS A 277 26.77 2.63 -25.01
N GLY A 278 26.88 3.90 -24.58
CA GLY A 278 26.09 5.05 -25.10
C GLY A 278 24.55 5.07 -24.97
N GLY A 279 24.03 6.07 -24.25
CA GLY A 279 22.67 6.57 -24.42
C GLY A 279 22.19 7.45 -23.26
N LYS A 280 21.88 8.73 -23.55
CA LYS A 280 21.25 9.68 -22.62
C LYS A 280 19.85 9.20 -22.22
N GLY A 281 19.51 9.25 -20.93
CA GLY A 281 18.14 9.08 -20.43
C GLY A 281 17.53 10.44 -20.07
N ASP A 282 16.51 10.83 -20.82
CA ASP A 282 15.57 11.91 -20.48
C ASP A 282 14.68 11.45 -19.30
N ASN A 283 14.51 12.31 -18.29
CA ASN A 283 13.44 12.18 -17.29
C ASN A 283 12.10 12.48 -17.96
N ALA A 284 11.48 11.46 -18.55
CA ALA A 284 10.14 11.54 -19.11
C ALA A 284 9.12 11.02 -18.08
N SER A 285 8.32 11.93 -17.51
CA SER A 285 7.12 11.57 -16.76
C SER A 285 6.04 11.11 -17.75
N ALA A 286 5.59 9.86 -17.62
CA ALA A 286 4.48 9.32 -18.42
C ALA A 286 3.14 9.61 -17.71
N LEU A 287 2.27 10.37 -18.38
CA LEU A 287 0.93 10.71 -17.90
C LEU A 287 -0.12 9.80 -18.54
N ARG A 288 -0.98 9.16 -17.73
CA ARG A 288 -2.18 8.46 -18.20
C ARG A 288 -3.39 8.85 -17.34
N SER A 289 -4.55 9.03 -17.98
CA SER A 289 -5.81 9.36 -17.30
C SER A 289 -6.93 8.47 -17.82
N TRP A 290 -7.83 8.07 -16.91
CA TRP A 290 -8.93 7.15 -17.20
C TRP A 290 -10.25 7.71 -16.67
N THR A 291 -11.33 7.46 -17.39
CA THR A 291 -12.70 7.85 -17.02
C THR A 291 -13.61 6.63 -17.09
N SER A 292 -14.49 6.46 -16.11
CA SER A 292 -15.58 5.47 -16.19
C SER A 292 -16.55 5.87 -17.31
N THR A 293 -16.89 4.93 -18.21
CA THR A 293 -17.94 5.10 -19.25
C THR A 293 -19.33 4.81 -18.73
#